data_AF-A0A5C5WFN3-F1
#
_entry.id   AF-A0A5C5WFN3-F1
#
_cell.length_a   1.000
_cell.length_b   1.000
_cell.length_c   1.000
_cell.angle_alpha   90.00
_cell.angle_beta   90.00
_cell.angle_gamma   90.00
#
_symmetry.space_group_name_H-M   'P 1'
#
loop_
_entity.id
_entity.type
_entity.pdbx_description
1 polymer ?
#
loop_
_entity_poly.entity_id
_entity_poly.type
_entity_poly.pdbx_seq_one_letter_code
_entity_poly.pdbx_strand_id
1 'polypeptide(L)'
;MRARLGHSLRWALWLLALYVLSSGPVLATSCWLREATGDDRFYASFYAYWPLLMLGRNPATASLMWPLHAYIEGWFKLLGTVGPG
;
A
#
# COMPACT_ATOMS: atom_id res chain seq x y z
N MET A 1 -25.93 9.25 -21.73
CA MET A 1 -24.48 8.90 -21.63
C MET A 1 -23.75 9.54 -20.43
N ARG A 2 -23.97 10.81 -20.06
CA ARG A 2 -23.26 11.47 -18.93
C ARG A 2 -23.46 10.81 -17.54
N ALA A 3 -24.66 10.29 -17.25
CA ALA A 3 -24.95 9.66 -15.94
C ALA A 3 -24.17 8.35 -15.66
N ARG A 4 -23.84 7.56 -16.70
CA ARG A 4 -23.02 6.33 -16.53
C ARG A 4 -21.56 6.68 -16.23
N LEU A 5 -21.03 7.74 -16.85
CA LEU A 5 -19.65 8.18 -16.66
C LEU A 5 -19.38 8.60 -15.21
N GLY A 6 -20.31 9.33 -14.59
CA GLY A 6 -20.19 9.75 -13.19
C GLY A 6 -20.23 8.57 -12.21
N HIS A 7 -21.00 7.53 -12.51
CA HIS A 7 -21.07 6.34 -11.67
C HIS A 7 -19.77 5.52 -11.75
N SER A 8 -19.26 5.27 -12.96
CA SER A 8 -18.00 4.54 -13.17
C SER A 8 -16.80 5.26 -12.56
N LEU A 9 -16.74 6.59 -12.67
CA LEU A 9 -15.67 7.37 -12.03
C LEU A 9 -15.72 7.27 -10.50
N ARG A 10 -16.91 7.34 -9.89
CA ARG A 10 -17.06 7.17 -8.44
C ARG A 10 -16.57 5.80 -8.00
N TRP A 11 -16.91 4.74 -8.71
CA TRP A 11 -16.40 3.40 -8.42
C TRP A 11 -14.89 3.30 -8.53
N ALA A 12 -14.30 3.87 -9.58
CA ALA A 12 -12.85 3.89 -9.75
C ALA A 12 -12.16 4.61 -8.58
N LEU A 13 -12.70 5.74 -8.14
CA LEU A 13 -12.17 6.48 -6.97
C LEU A 13 -12.32 5.67 -5.68
N TRP A 14 -13.44 4.98 -5.47
CA TRP A 14 -13.62 4.10 -4.32
C TRP A 14 -12.64 2.94 -4.31
N LEU A 15 -12.43 2.28 -5.46
CA LEU A 15 -11.46 1.19 -5.59
C LEU A 15 -10.03 1.69 -5.35
N LEU A 16 -9.69 2.87 -5.87
CA LEU A 16 -8.39 3.49 -5.63
C LEU A 16 -8.20 3.82 -4.14
N ALA A 17 -9.22 4.38 -3.48
CA ALA A 17 -9.15 4.65 -2.04
C ALA A 17 -8.98 3.38 -1.21
N LEU A 18 -9.74 2.32 -1.54
CA LEU A 18 -9.60 1.01 -0.88
C LEU A 18 -8.21 0.42 -1.09
N TYR A 19 -7.68 0.49 -2.31
CA TYR A 19 -6.33 0.05 -2.63
C TYR A 19 -5.27 0.79 -1.82
N VAL A 20 -5.38 2.11 -1.68
CA VAL A 20 -4.45 2.90 -0.86
C VAL A 20 -4.60 2.54 0.63
N LEU A 21 -5.83 2.45 1.14
CA LEU A 21 -6.10 2.12 2.54
C LEU A 21 -5.76 0.67 2.91
N SER A 22 -5.73 -0.26 1.95
CA SER A 22 -5.32 -1.64 2.24
C SER A 22 -3.80 -1.82 2.25
N SER A 23 -3.05 -0.88 1.66
CA SER A 23 -1.58 -1.01 1.52
C SER A 23 -0.85 -1.17 2.85
N GLY A 24 -1.14 -0.31 3.84
CA GLY A 24 -0.56 -0.37 5.17
C GLY A 24 -0.74 -1.72 5.87
N PRO A 25 -1.98 -2.14 6.17
CA PRO A 25 -2.22 -3.39 6.88
C PRO A 25 -1.74 -4.62 6.10
N VAL A 26 -1.96 -4.68 4.78
CA VAL A 26 -1.56 -5.86 3.99
C VAL A 26 -0.04 -6.01 3.97
N LEU A 27 0.71 -4.93 3.70
CA LEU A 27 2.18 -4.99 3.69
C LEU A 27 2.72 -5.31 5.08
N ALA A 28 2.16 -4.71 6.14
CA ALA A 28 2.62 -4.94 7.50
C ALA A 28 2.34 -6.37 7.98
N THR A 29 1.15 -6.91 7.71
CA THR A 29 0.84 -8.31 7.99
C THR A 29 1.71 -9.26 7.20
N SER A 30 2.06 -8.91 5.95
CA SER A 30 2.97 -9.73 5.14
C SER A 30 4.37 -9.81 5.74
N CYS A 31 4.92 -8.68 6.18
CA CYS A 31 6.22 -8.66 6.85
C CYS A 31 6.18 -9.41 8.18
N TRP A 32 5.13 -9.20 8.98
CA TRP A 32 4.94 -9.93 10.24
C TRP A 32 4.85 -11.45 10.03
N LEU A 33 4.09 -11.91 9.03
CA LEU A 33 3.98 -13.34 8.69
C LEU A 33 5.33 -13.90 8.23
N ARG A 34 6.07 -13.16 7.40
CA ARG A 34 7.42 -13.53 6.99
C ARG A 34 8.35 -13.67 8.19
N GLU A 35 8.35 -12.72 9.12
CA GLU A 35 9.17 -12.75 10.33
C GLU A 35 8.80 -13.91 11.25
N ALA A 36 7.50 -14.19 11.40
CA ALA A 36 7.00 -15.26 12.26
C ALA A 36 7.26 -16.67 11.70
N THR A 37 7.28 -16.83 10.37
CA THR A 37 7.34 -18.14 9.71
C THR A 37 8.66 -18.42 9.00
N GLY A 38 9.42 -17.39 8.65
CA GLY A 38 10.59 -17.48 7.76
C GLY A 38 10.25 -17.69 6.28
N ASP A 39 8.97 -17.67 5.88
CA ASP A 39 8.56 -17.84 4.48
C ASP A 39 8.53 -16.50 3.73
N ASP A 40 9.48 -16.31 2.81
CA ASP A 40 9.57 -15.09 2.01
C ASP A 40 8.42 -14.95 0.99
N ARG A 41 7.60 -15.98 0.75
CA ARG A 41 6.44 -15.89 -0.17
C ARG A 41 5.41 -14.87 0.28
N PHE A 42 5.35 -14.52 1.56
CA PHE A 42 4.48 -13.45 2.04
C PHE A 42 4.83 -12.09 1.41
N TYR A 43 6.08 -11.88 0.96
CA TYR A 43 6.45 -10.69 0.21
C TYR A 43 5.84 -10.60 -1.19
N ALA A 44 5.17 -11.64 -1.70
CA ALA A 44 4.44 -11.55 -2.97
C ALA A 44 3.37 -10.45 -2.97
N SER A 45 2.84 -10.07 -1.80
CA SER A 45 1.90 -8.95 -1.67
C SER A 45 2.49 -7.60 -2.10
N PHE A 46 3.82 -7.43 -2.00
CA PHE A 46 4.51 -6.21 -2.41
C PHE A 46 4.37 -5.95 -3.91
N TYR A 47 4.23 -6.99 -4.73
CA TYR A 47 4.01 -6.81 -6.17
C TYR A 47 2.70 -6.06 -6.46
N ALA A 48 1.64 -6.34 -5.70
CA ALA A 48 0.36 -5.66 -5.87
C ALA A 48 0.43 -4.17 -5.51
N TYR A 49 1.30 -3.79 -4.57
CA TYR A 49 1.51 -2.41 -4.14
C TYR A 49 2.75 -1.74 -4.74
N TRP A 50 3.45 -2.42 -5.65
CA TRP A 50 4.67 -1.90 -6.23
C TRP A 50 4.49 -0.53 -6.90
N PRO A 51 3.42 -0.26 -7.68
CA PRO A 51 3.21 1.07 -8.25
C PRO A 51 3.13 2.17 -7.19
N LEU A 52 2.46 1.88 -6.07
CA LEU A 52 2.31 2.78 -4.93
C LEU A 52 3.67 3.09 -4.28
N LEU A 53 4.47 2.05 -4.05
CA LEU A 53 5.81 2.16 -3.44
C LEU A 53 6.79 2.89 -4.37
N MET A 54 6.71 2.66 -5.68
CA MET A 54 7.57 3.34 -6.66
C MET A 54 7.27 4.84 -6.78
N LEU A 55 6.00 5.24 -6.67
CA LEU A 55 5.64 6.66 -6.64
C LEU A 55 6.27 7.38 -5.45
N GLY A 56 6.40 6.70 -4.32
CA GLY A 56 7.10 7.23 -3.15
C GLY A 56 8.62 7.36 -3.32
N ARG A 57 9.23 6.57 -4.21
CA ARG A 57 10.69 6.59 -4.47
C ARG A 57 11.13 7.60 -5.53
N ASN A 58 10.21 8.09 -6.36
CA ASN A 58 10.54 9.09 -7.37
C ASN A 58 10.72 10.47 -6.70
N PRO A 59 11.89 11.14 -6.86
CA PRO A 59 12.16 12.43 -6.25
C PRO A 59 11.11 13.51 -6.56
N ALA A 60 10.50 13.47 -7.74
CA ALA A 60 9.49 14.43 -8.17
C ALA A 60 8.16 14.28 -7.43
N THR A 61 7.86 13.09 -6.89
CA THR A 61 6.60 12.75 -6.20
C THR A 61 6.79 12.38 -4.74
N ALA A 62 8.04 12.27 -4.27
CA ALA A 62 8.38 11.83 -2.91
C ALA A 62 7.74 12.72 -1.83
N SER A 63 7.74 14.04 -2.01
CA SER A 63 7.14 14.98 -1.05
C SER A 63 5.61 14.86 -1.01
N LEU A 64 4.97 14.60 -2.15
CA LEU A 64 3.52 14.37 -2.24
C LEU A 64 3.10 13.03 -1.62
N MET A 65 3.99 12.03 -1.69
CA MET A 65 3.76 10.68 -1.20
C MET A 65 4.17 10.48 0.27
N TRP A 66 4.75 11.50 0.92
CA TRP A 66 5.16 11.42 2.32
C TRP A 66 4.04 10.96 3.27
N PRO A 67 2.80 11.48 3.21
CA PRO A 67 1.72 11.04 4.09
C PRO A 67 1.40 9.55 3.93
N LEU A 68 1.53 9.03 2.71
CA LEU A 68 1.29 7.63 2.42
C LEU A 68 2.41 6.73 2.97
N HIS A 69 3.66 7.14 2.83
CA HIS A 69 4.77 6.43 3.47
C HIS A 69 4.63 6.41 4.99
N ALA A 70 4.33 7.56 5.60
CA ALA A 70 4.10 7.65 7.05
C ALA A 70 2.94 6.75 7.50
N TYR A 71 1.88 6.66 6.68
CA TYR A 71 0.76 5.75 6.92
C TYR A 71 1.20 4.28 6.90
N ILE A 72 1.93 3.84 5.88
CA ILE A 72 2.43 2.44 5.77
C ILE A 72 3.39 2.12 6.91
N GLU A 73 4.33 3.02 7.21
CA GLU A 73 5.30 2.86 8.31
C GLU A 73 4.60 2.78 9.68
N GLY A 74 3.50 3.53 9.86
CA GLY A 74 2.66 3.43 11.05
C GLY A 74 2.11 2.02 11.28
N TRP A 75 1.73 1.31 10.22
CA TRP A 75 1.29 -0.08 10.30
C TRP A 75 2.42 -1.05 10.64
N PHE A 76 3.63 -0.82 10.12
CA PHE A 76 4.80 -1.61 10.50
C PHE A 76 5.08 -1.48 12.00
N LYS A 77 5.05 -0.25 12.53
CA LYS A 77 5.18 0.01 13.97
C LYS A 77 4.07 -0.64 14.79
N LEU A 78 2.83 -0.57 14.31
CA LEU A 78 1.68 -1.16 15.00
C LEU A 78 1.79 -2.68 15.15
N LEU A 79 2.29 -3.37 14.11
CA LEU A 79 2.49 -4.83 14.12
C LEU A 79 3.86 -5.26 14.64
N GLY A 80 4.73 -4.32 15.01
CA GLY A 80 6.07 -4.62 15.53
C GLY A 80 7.01 -5.28 14.51
N THR A 81 6.79 -5.03 13.21
CA THR A 81 7.62 -5.56 12.11
C THR A 81 8.58 -4.49 11.59
N VAL A 82 9.75 -4.92 11.12
CA VAL A 82 10.78 -4.01 10.57
C VAL A 82 10.54 -3.63 9.10
N GLY A 83 9.50 -4.19 8.48
CA GLY A 83 9.25 -4.01 7.04
C GLY A 83 10.15 -4.91 6.18
N PRO A 84 10.08 -4.79 4.84
CA PRO A 84 11.06 -5.44 3.98
C PRO A 84 12.40 -4.73 4.16
N GLY A 85 13.39 -5.46 4.69
CA GLY A 85 14.72 -4.95 5.07
C GLY A 85 15.34 -3.96 4.10
#